data_AF-A0A2V9UYT8-F1
#
_entry.id   AF-A0A2V9UYT8-F1
#
_cell.length_a   1.000
_cell.length_b   1.000
_cell.length_c   1.000
_cell.angle_alpha   90.00
_cell.angle_beta   90.00
_cell.angle_gamma   90.00
#
_symmetry.space_group_name_H-M   'P 1'
#
loop_
_entity.id
_entity.type
_entity.pdbx_description
1 polymer ?
#
loop_
_entity_poly.entity_id
_entity_poly.type
_entity_poly.pdbx_seq_one_letter_code
_entity_poly.pdbx_strand_id
1 'polypeptide(L)'
;MPLVTYEQVRPWASQIAHAVEMKMMPPWFADRRYGHYANDASLTEQQIATISQWAAAGAPAGDVHDAPVPPKWTDGWNIPEPDLVVKMPVPVKLPEQGEVEYTYEIFPTHFTEDRWVQMSELRPSSAAHVHHAVVYIRLPDSQWLRHAPVGKPFTASSLTDPDDRRQAHETTSDLLLVYAPGSAPDQWPEGMAKFVPAGSDLVFQMHYTTNGKAAEDQTGIGLVFAKTPPKQRVITLQLNNHAVLIPPGADDFRVEVQGTLPHGATLMSLFPHMHLRGKRFEYNIVHDDGSVETLLRVNYHFHWQLSYKLAEPRVLKAGTKLRAIAWYDNSKNNPHNPDPEKTVTWGDQTSDEMMVGFFDVAIPAGMDKWQFFIFVSSGVIDLS
;
A
#
# COMPACT_ATOMS: atom_id res chain seq x y z
N MET A 1 -3.52 -15.33 19.09
CA MET A 1 -3.83 -16.74 19.43
C MET A 1 -3.69 -17.56 18.15
N PRO A 2 -2.91 -18.64 18.12
CA PRO A 2 -2.80 -19.47 16.92
C PRO A 2 -4.10 -20.27 16.71
N LEU A 3 -4.56 -20.37 15.46
CA LEU A 3 -5.71 -21.16 15.02
C LEU A 3 -5.23 -22.29 14.08
N VAL A 4 -4.29 -23.11 14.55
CA VAL A 4 -3.56 -24.09 13.72
C VAL A 4 -4.04 -25.52 13.94
N THR A 5 -4.38 -25.89 15.18
CA THR A 5 -4.89 -27.24 15.50
C THR A 5 -6.40 -27.25 15.69
N TYR A 6 -7.03 -28.42 15.55
CA TYR A 6 -8.47 -28.57 15.79
C TYR A 6 -8.87 -28.12 17.20
N GLU A 7 -8.09 -28.47 18.23
CA GLU A 7 -8.35 -28.08 19.62
C GLU A 7 -8.31 -26.55 19.81
N GLN A 8 -7.46 -25.86 19.05
CA GLN A 8 -7.38 -24.41 19.05
C GLN A 8 -8.57 -23.77 18.33
N VAL A 9 -9.04 -24.38 17.23
CA VAL A 9 -10.09 -23.82 16.36
C VAL A 9 -11.49 -24.09 16.90
N ARG A 10 -11.76 -25.30 17.41
CA ARG A 10 -13.09 -25.76 17.85
C ARG A 10 -13.80 -24.78 18.81
N PRO A 11 -13.15 -24.19 19.84
CA PRO A 11 -13.81 -23.24 20.74
C PRO A 11 -14.32 -21.97 20.06
N TRP A 12 -13.80 -21.64 18.87
CA TRP A 12 -14.13 -20.45 18.10
C TRP A 12 -15.05 -20.73 16.91
N ALA A 13 -15.56 -21.96 16.77
CA ALA A 13 -16.31 -22.37 15.58
C ALA A 13 -17.49 -21.44 15.26
N SER A 14 -18.23 -21.00 16.29
CA SER A 14 -19.36 -20.06 16.13
C SER A 14 -18.89 -18.69 15.63
N GLN A 15 -17.82 -18.14 16.19
CA GLN A 15 -17.24 -16.86 15.78
C GLN A 15 -16.64 -16.93 14.38
N ILE A 16 -16.01 -18.05 14.02
CA ILE A 16 -15.46 -18.30 12.69
C ILE A 16 -16.59 -18.34 11.66
N ALA A 17 -17.65 -19.11 11.92
CA ALA A 17 -18.83 -19.16 11.05
C ALA A 17 -19.44 -17.77 10.86
N HIS A 18 -19.64 -17.02 11.95
CA HIS A 18 -20.14 -15.66 11.88
C HIS A 18 -19.23 -14.73 11.06
N ALA A 19 -17.91 -14.80 11.26
CA ALA A 19 -16.94 -13.97 10.54
C ALA A 19 -16.92 -14.25 9.03
N VAL A 20 -17.05 -15.52 8.61
CA VAL A 20 -17.11 -15.87 7.18
C VAL A 20 -18.46 -15.55 6.54
N GLU A 21 -19.57 -15.72 7.28
CA GLU A 21 -20.92 -15.33 6.84
C GLU A 21 -21.04 -13.82 6.62
N MET A 22 -20.47 -13.04 7.55
CA MET A 22 -20.38 -11.58 7.44
C MET A 22 -19.30 -11.10 6.47
N LYS A 23 -18.54 -12.03 5.84
CA LYS A 23 -17.43 -11.76 4.92
C LYS A 23 -16.37 -10.82 5.52
N MET A 24 -16.20 -10.87 6.84
CA MET A 24 -15.14 -10.16 7.55
C MET A 24 -13.79 -10.86 7.35
N MET A 25 -13.81 -12.19 7.19
CA MET A 25 -12.63 -13.02 7.01
C MET A 25 -12.82 -14.03 5.86
N PRO A 26 -11.80 -14.26 5.02
CA PRO A 26 -10.59 -13.44 4.89
C PRO A 26 -10.95 -12.01 4.48
N PRO A 27 -10.21 -10.99 4.97
CA PRO A 27 -10.48 -9.60 4.61
C PRO A 27 -10.34 -9.40 3.11
N TRP A 28 -11.45 -9.08 2.45
CA TRP A 28 -11.49 -8.75 1.04
C TRP A 28 -12.68 -7.84 0.77
N PHE A 29 -12.40 -6.60 0.40
CA PHE A 29 -13.41 -5.55 0.40
C PHE A 29 -13.82 -5.09 -1.00
N ALA A 30 -13.23 -5.67 -2.05
CA ALA A 30 -13.61 -5.38 -3.43
C ALA A 30 -15.00 -5.91 -3.75
N ASP A 31 -15.80 -5.07 -4.38
CA ASP A 31 -17.07 -5.46 -4.98
C ASP A 31 -16.81 -6.37 -6.18
N ARG A 32 -17.24 -7.64 -6.07
CA ARG A 32 -17.02 -8.70 -7.06
C ARG A 32 -17.56 -8.39 -8.47
N ARG A 33 -18.40 -7.36 -8.62
CA ARG A 33 -18.93 -6.95 -9.93
C ARG A 33 -17.90 -6.19 -10.78
N TYR A 34 -16.83 -5.68 -10.18
CA TYR A 34 -15.84 -4.84 -10.85
C TYR A 34 -14.43 -5.37 -10.67
N GLY A 35 -13.74 -5.51 -11.80
CA GLY A 35 -12.39 -6.05 -11.85
C GLY A 35 -12.31 -7.53 -11.45
N HIS A 36 -11.16 -8.13 -11.76
CA HIS A 36 -10.79 -9.47 -11.32
C HIS A 36 -9.34 -9.43 -10.86
N TYR A 37 -9.07 -9.99 -9.68
CA TYR A 37 -7.81 -9.80 -8.98
C TYR A 37 -7.16 -11.15 -8.71
N ALA A 38 -5.85 -11.25 -8.99
CA ALA A 38 -5.07 -12.47 -8.78
C ALA A 38 -4.97 -12.85 -7.29
N ASN A 39 -5.14 -11.86 -6.40
CA ASN A 39 -5.02 -12.01 -4.96
C ASN A 39 -6.36 -11.91 -4.23
N ASP A 40 -7.49 -12.16 -4.92
CA ASP A 40 -8.80 -12.26 -4.27
C ASP A 40 -8.82 -13.43 -3.28
N ALA A 41 -8.87 -13.09 -1.98
CA ALA A 41 -8.87 -14.05 -0.88
C ALA A 41 -10.29 -14.47 -0.45
N SER A 42 -11.33 -14.02 -1.15
CA SER A 42 -12.71 -14.21 -0.71
C SER A 42 -13.18 -15.65 -0.86
N LEU A 43 -13.99 -16.10 0.10
CA LEU A 43 -14.55 -17.44 0.09
C LEU A 43 -15.74 -17.54 -0.88
N THR A 44 -15.88 -18.67 -1.55
CA THR A 44 -17.08 -19.02 -2.32
C THR A 44 -18.26 -19.29 -1.39
N GLU A 45 -19.49 -19.20 -1.91
CA GLU A 45 -20.70 -19.51 -1.12
C GLU A 45 -20.68 -20.95 -0.58
N GLN A 46 -20.14 -21.90 -1.36
CA GLN A 46 -19.98 -23.28 -0.94
C GLN A 46 -18.96 -23.43 0.19
N GLN A 47 -17.85 -22.69 0.15
CA GLN A 47 -16.85 -22.70 1.23
C GLN A 47 -17.43 -22.12 2.52
N ILE A 48 -18.15 -20.99 2.43
CA ILE A 48 -18.84 -20.38 3.58
C ILE A 48 -19.86 -21.38 4.15
N ALA A 49 -20.71 -21.94 3.31
CA ALA A 49 -21.71 -22.92 3.75
C ALA A 49 -21.09 -24.15 4.42
N THR A 50 -19.95 -24.62 3.91
CA THR A 50 -19.22 -25.75 4.50
C THR A 50 -18.75 -25.42 5.92
N ILE A 51 -18.15 -24.24 6.12
CA ILE A 51 -17.66 -23.80 7.44
C ILE A 51 -18.83 -23.59 8.40
N SER A 52 -19.90 -22.92 7.96
CA SER A 52 -21.10 -22.67 8.77
C SER A 52 -21.80 -23.96 9.19
N GLN A 53 -21.95 -24.93 8.29
CA GLN A 53 -22.56 -26.23 8.60
C GLN A 53 -21.71 -27.03 9.59
N TRP A 54 -20.39 -27.03 9.41
CA TRP A 54 -19.47 -27.65 10.36
C TRP A 54 -19.62 -27.06 11.78
N ALA A 55 -19.67 -25.72 11.89
CA ALA A 55 -19.87 -25.06 13.17
C ALA A 55 -21.25 -25.38 13.79
N ALA A 56 -22.32 -25.34 12.98
CA ALA A 56 -23.67 -25.65 13.42
C ALA A 56 -23.84 -27.11 13.89
N ALA A 57 -23.07 -28.05 13.32
CA ALA A 57 -23.03 -29.45 13.74
C ALA A 57 -22.23 -29.68 15.05
N GLY A 58 -21.80 -28.62 15.74
CA GLY A 58 -21.00 -28.72 16.96
C GLY A 58 -19.51 -28.89 16.70
N ALA A 59 -19.04 -28.50 15.50
CA ALA A 59 -17.65 -28.54 15.08
C ALA A 59 -17.02 -29.94 15.23
N PRO A 60 -17.61 -31.00 14.64
CA PRO A 60 -17.07 -32.35 14.77
C PRO A 60 -15.64 -32.42 14.21
N ALA A 61 -14.78 -33.22 14.85
CA ALA A 61 -13.46 -33.53 14.33
C ALA A 61 -13.60 -34.43 13.08
N GLY A 62 -12.77 -34.20 12.06
CA GLY A 62 -12.57 -35.14 10.96
C GLY A 62 -11.67 -36.31 11.36
N ASP A 63 -11.37 -37.19 10.41
CA ASP A 63 -10.34 -38.21 10.60
C ASP A 63 -8.97 -37.52 10.70
N VAL A 64 -8.19 -37.87 11.74
CA VAL A 64 -6.84 -37.35 11.94
C VAL A 64 -5.89 -37.79 10.83
N HIS A 65 -6.17 -38.91 10.17
CA HIS A 65 -5.39 -39.39 9.05
C HIS A 65 -5.61 -38.58 7.76
N ASP A 66 -6.73 -37.86 7.66
CA ASP A 66 -7.03 -36.94 6.55
C ASP A 66 -6.57 -35.50 6.83
N ALA A 67 -5.99 -35.23 8.02
CA ALA A 67 -5.57 -33.90 8.39
C ALA A 67 -4.45 -33.39 7.45
N PRO A 68 -4.52 -32.14 6.96
CA PRO A 68 -3.46 -31.58 6.15
C PRO A 68 -2.17 -31.47 6.97
N VAL A 69 -1.02 -31.54 6.28
CA VAL A 69 0.28 -31.28 6.90
C VAL A 69 0.24 -29.89 7.55
N PRO A 70 0.68 -29.73 8.82
CA PRO A 70 0.70 -28.43 9.47
C PRO A 70 1.42 -27.39 8.61
N PRO A 71 0.87 -26.17 8.49
CA PRO A 71 1.49 -25.12 7.71
C PRO A 71 2.89 -24.84 8.24
N LYS A 72 3.87 -24.84 7.34
CA LYS A 72 5.22 -24.37 7.63
C LYS A 72 5.28 -22.90 7.24
N TRP A 73 5.34 -22.04 8.23
CA TRP A 73 5.56 -20.62 8.02
C TRP A 73 7.02 -20.40 7.65
N THR A 74 7.27 -19.47 6.73
CA THR A 74 8.62 -19.13 6.32
C THR A 74 9.30 -18.36 7.45
N ASP A 75 10.33 -18.94 8.04
CA ASP A 75 11.23 -18.25 8.96
C ASP A 75 12.18 -17.37 8.14
N GLY A 76 11.70 -16.22 7.68
CA GLY A 76 12.50 -15.45 6.73
C GLY A 76 11.68 -14.66 5.72
N TRP A 77 12.30 -14.50 4.57
CA TRP A 77 11.74 -13.85 3.39
C TRP A 77 10.72 -14.78 2.72
N ASN A 78 9.56 -14.25 2.37
CA ASN A 78 8.55 -14.91 1.54
C ASN A 78 8.88 -14.82 0.04
N ILE A 79 9.91 -14.07 -0.31
CA ILE A 79 10.57 -14.09 -1.62
C ILE A 79 11.75 -15.09 -1.63
N PRO A 80 12.29 -15.48 -2.81
CA PRO A 80 13.57 -16.17 -2.88
C PRO A 80 14.66 -15.43 -2.09
N GLU A 81 15.74 -16.11 -1.75
CA GLU A 81 16.89 -15.49 -1.04
C GLU A 81 17.24 -14.14 -1.70
N PRO A 82 17.11 -13.01 -0.98
CA PRO A 82 17.33 -11.71 -1.57
C PRO A 82 18.78 -11.55 -2.03
N ASP A 83 18.96 -11.01 -3.24
CA ASP A 83 20.28 -10.61 -3.74
C ASP A 83 20.87 -9.46 -2.91
N LEU A 84 19.98 -8.65 -2.31
CA LEU A 84 20.35 -7.59 -1.37
C LEU A 84 19.34 -7.51 -0.23
N VAL A 85 19.86 -7.43 0.99
CA VAL A 85 19.09 -7.02 2.16
C VAL A 85 19.58 -5.65 2.61
N VAL A 86 18.68 -4.67 2.60
CA VAL A 86 18.91 -3.35 3.18
C VAL A 86 18.17 -3.29 4.51
N LYS A 87 18.82 -2.79 5.55
CA LYS A 87 18.21 -2.59 6.86
C LYS A 87 18.38 -1.14 7.28
N MET A 88 17.34 -0.58 7.91
CA MET A 88 17.43 0.67 8.66
C MET A 88 18.69 0.66 9.55
N PRO A 89 19.66 1.55 9.30
CA PRO A 89 20.92 1.56 10.06
C PRO A 89 20.75 1.66 11.57
N VAL A 90 19.77 2.43 12.05
CA VAL A 90 19.55 2.66 13.47
C VAL A 90 18.12 2.25 13.89
N PRO A 91 17.95 1.45 14.96
CA PRO A 91 16.62 1.16 15.48
C PRO A 91 15.89 2.43 15.96
N VAL A 92 14.62 2.55 15.59
CA VAL A 92 13.71 3.59 16.06
C VAL A 92 13.09 3.15 17.37
N LYS A 93 13.19 3.98 18.41
CA LYS A 93 12.53 3.74 19.71
C LYS A 93 11.09 4.19 19.66
N LEU A 94 10.19 3.31 20.07
CA LEU A 94 8.75 3.52 20.03
C LEU A 94 8.19 3.60 21.46
N PRO A 95 7.43 4.65 21.80
CA PRO A 95 6.82 4.78 23.10
C PRO A 95 5.66 3.78 23.30
N GLU A 96 5.25 3.59 24.55
CA GLU A 96 4.09 2.73 24.88
C GLU A 96 2.77 3.32 24.35
N GLN A 97 2.64 4.64 24.38
CA GLN A 97 1.42 5.40 24.09
C GLN A 97 1.76 6.72 23.41
N GLY A 98 0.76 7.33 22.79
CA GLY A 98 0.87 8.61 22.12
C GLY A 98 1.01 8.49 20.61
N GLU A 99 1.02 9.63 19.94
CA GLU A 99 1.27 9.73 18.50
C GLU A 99 2.78 9.67 18.24
N VAL A 100 3.15 8.99 17.15
CA VAL A 100 4.52 8.95 16.64
C VAL A 100 4.49 9.63 15.29
N GLU A 101 5.19 10.76 15.18
CA GLU A 101 5.34 11.45 13.91
C GLU A 101 5.99 10.52 12.87
N TYR A 102 5.64 10.70 11.59
CA TYR A 102 6.29 9.94 10.51
C TYR A 102 7.80 10.03 10.64
N THR A 103 8.40 8.86 10.72
CA THR A 103 9.83 8.71 10.92
C THR A 103 10.46 8.29 9.61
N TYR A 104 11.49 9.02 9.21
CA TYR A 104 12.22 8.80 7.98
C TYR A 104 13.60 8.27 8.28
N GLU A 105 14.12 7.42 7.39
CA GLU A 105 15.54 7.08 7.37
C GLU A 105 16.02 6.95 5.93
N ILE A 106 17.14 7.61 5.62
CA ILE A 106 17.76 7.59 4.29
C ILE A 106 18.89 6.57 4.30
N PHE A 107 18.78 5.57 3.43
CA PHE A 107 19.79 4.56 3.18
C PHE A 107 20.47 4.79 1.82
N PRO A 108 21.76 5.14 1.78
CA PRO A 108 22.49 5.24 0.53
C PRO A 108 22.78 3.85 -0.04
N THR A 109 22.28 3.55 -1.25
CA THR A 109 22.44 2.22 -1.85
C THR A 109 23.89 1.91 -2.22
N HIS A 110 24.66 2.95 -2.52
CA HIS A 110 26.01 2.86 -3.09
C HIS A 110 26.10 1.98 -4.35
N PHE A 111 25.00 1.81 -5.09
CA PHE A 111 25.01 1.07 -6.34
C PHE A 111 25.93 1.75 -7.35
N THR A 112 26.89 0.99 -7.87
CA THR A 112 27.82 1.46 -8.92
C THR A 112 27.25 1.29 -10.33
N GLU A 113 26.13 0.57 -10.45
CA GLU A 113 25.39 0.32 -11.69
C GLU A 113 23.89 0.29 -11.40
N ASP A 114 23.08 0.55 -12.42
CA ASP A 114 21.63 0.54 -12.27
C ASP A 114 21.11 -0.85 -11.88
N ARG A 115 20.06 -0.90 -11.06
CA ARG A 115 19.44 -2.14 -10.59
C ARG A 115 17.98 -2.23 -11.01
N TRP A 116 17.61 -3.39 -11.53
CA TRP A 116 16.23 -3.76 -11.83
C TRP A 116 15.71 -4.69 -10.73
N VAL A 117 14.79 -4.21 -9.91
CA VAL A 117 14.19 -4.97 -8.81
C VAL A 117 12.93 -5.68 -9.31
N GLN A 118 12.97 -7.01 -9.38
CA GLN A 118 11.84 -7.83 -9.84
C GLN A 118 10.92 -8.27 -8.68
N MET A 119 11.48 -8.44 -7.48
CA MET A 119 10.70 -8.70 -6.27
C MET A 119 11.24 -7.88 -5.10
N SER A 120 10.33 -7.48 -4.22
CA SER A 120 10.70 -6.81 -2.98
C SER A 120 9.75 -7.17 -1.85
N GLU A 121 10.33 -7.32 -0.66
CA GLU A 121 9.59 -7.57 0.57
C GLU A 121 10.13 -6.67 1.68
N LEU A 122 9.24 -5.97 2.38
CA LEU A 122 9.57 -5.21 3.58
C LEU A 122 9.24 -6.05 4.81
N ARG A 123 10.14 -6.06 5.78
CA ARG A 123 10.03 -6.83 7.03
C ARG A 123 10.32 -5.93 8.23
N PRO A 124 9.28 -5.50 8.96
CA PRO A 124 9.46 -4.84 10.24
C PRO A 124 10.07 -5.79 11.28
N SER A 125 10.94 -5.28 12.15
CA SER A 125 11.32 -6.06 13.34
C SER A 125 10.25 -5.95 14.42
N SER A 126 9.45 -4.87 14.42
CA SER A 126 8.26 -4.72 15.25
C SER A 126 6.99 -4.61 14.39
N ALA A 127 6.57 -5.75 13.82
CA ALA A 127 5.34 -5.81 13.01
C ALA A 127 4.07 -5.39 13.76
N ALA A 128 4.07 -5.42 15.10
CA ALA A 128 2.96 -4.97 15.92
C ALA A 128 2.85 -3.44 16.04
N HIS A 129 3.86 -2.70 15.60
CA HIS A 129 3.89 -1.24 15.69
C HIS A 129 4.00 -0.55 14.33
N VAL A 130 4.54 -1.21 13.29
CA VAL A 130 4.54 -0.64 11.93
C VAL A 130 3.14 -0.76 11.33
N HIS A 131 2.46 0.38 11.21
CA HIS A 131 1.13 0.46 10.64
C HIS A 131 1.17 0.55 9.10
N HIS A 132 2.12 1.30 8.55
CA HIS A 132 2.55 1.16 7.17
C HIS A 132 3.97 1.68 7.00
N ALA A 133 4.59 1.32 5.88
CA ALA A 133 5.89 1.83 5.47
C ALA A 133 5.90 2.08 3.97
N VAL A 134 6.61 3.11 3.56
CA VAL A 134 6.79 3.45 2.16
C VAL A 134 8.27 3.59 1.90
N VAL A 135 8.77 2.94 0.84
CA VAL A 135 10.17 3.05 0.44
C VAL A 135 10.25 3.80 -0.88
N TYR A 136 10.77 5.02 -0.83
CA TYR A 136 10.98 5.86 -2.00
C TYR A 136 12.39 5.67 -2.57
N ILE A 137 12.53 5.93 -3.85
CA ILE A 137 13.80 6.00 -4.57
C ILE A 137 14.14 7.47 -4.74
N ARG A 138 15.14 7.94 -4.00
CA ARG A 138 15.68 9.28 -4.17
C ARG A 138 16.84 9.25 -5.17
N LEU A 139 16.67 9.92 -6.29
CA LEU A 139 17.69 10.01 -7.34
C LEU A 139 18.95 10.77 -6.85
N PRO A 140 20.14 10.47 -7.40
CA PRO A 140 21.41 11.07 -6.95
C PRO A 140 21.44 12.61 -6.96
N ASP A 141 20.77 13.21 -7.95
CA ASP A 141 20.66 14.65 -8.19
C ASP A 141 19.40 15.29 -7.57
N SER A 142 18.55 14.47 -6.93
CA SER A 142 17.34 14.95 -6.28
C SER A 142 17.67 15.94 -5.14
N GLN A 143 16.88 17.01 -5.08
CA GLN A 143 16.91 17.99 -3.99
C GLN A 143 15.99 17.59 -2.83
N TRP A 144 15.28 16.46 -2.94
CA TRP A 144 14.34 16.00 -1.92
C TRP A 144 15.06 15.54 -0.65
N LEU A 145 14.75 16.15 0.50
CA LEU A 145 15.35 15.87 1.80
C LEU A 145 16.88 15.98 1.77
N ARG A 146 17.42 16.92 0.98
CA ARG A 146 18.85 16.95 0.63
C ARG A 146 19.74 17.24 1.84
N HIS A 147 19.24 18.01 2.80
CA HIS A 147 19.96 18.36 4.02
C HIS A 147 19.55 17.50 5.23
N ALA A 148 18.61 16.56 5.03
CA ALA A 148 18.19 15.64 6.07
C ALA A 148 19.30 14.66 6.47
N PRO A 149 19.31 14.17 7.72
CA PRO A 149 20.29 13.19 8.19
C PRO A 149 20.26 11.88 7.37
N VAL A 150 21.43 11.45 6.91
CA VAL A 150 21.60 10.14 6.24
C VAL A 150 21.99 9.07 7.26
N GLY A 151 21.36 7.89 7.18
CA GLY A 151 21.62 6.74 8.05
C GLY A 151 21.23 6.95 9.52
N LYS A 152 20.30 7.86 9.78
CA LYS A 152 19.73 8.14 11.11
C LYS A 152 18.24 8.44 10.97
N PRO A 153 17.41 8.03 11.94
CA PRO A 153 16.01 8.38 11.94
C PRO A 153 15.82 9.89 12.20
N PHE A 154 14.85 10.47 11.50
CA PHE A 154 14.42 11.85 11.70
C PHE A 154 12.91 11.96 11.47
N THR A 155 12.30 13.04 11.95
CA THR A 155 10.92 13.41 11.65
C THR A 155 10.89 14.79 11.01
N ALA A 156 9.76 15.20 10.43
CA ALA A 156 9.65 16.53 9.83
C ALA A 156 9.97 17.61 10.87
N SER A 157 9.41 17.53 12.08
CA SER A 157 9.66 18.50 13.15
C SER A 157 11.11 18.60 13.62
N SER A 158 11.91 17.54 13.42
CA SER A 158 13.34 17.51 13.78
C SER A 158 14.27 18.20 12.78
N LEU A 159 13.78 18.48 11.55
CA LEU A 159 14.58 19.09 10.49
C LEU A 159 14.69 20.60 10.70
N THR A 160 15.90 21.15 10.49
CA THR A 160 16.15 22.59 10.62
C THR A 160 15.88 23.36 9.32
N ASP A 161 16.07 22.71 8.18
CA ASP A 161 15.83 23.33 6.86
C ASP A 161 14.31 23.45 6.58
N PRO A 162 13.79 24.64 6.25
CA PRO A 162 12.36 24.83 5.98
C PRO A 162 11.84 24.08 4.75
N ASP A 163 12.68 23.82 3.75
CA ASP A 163 12.27 23.14 2.53
C ASP A 163 12.19 21.64 2.79
N ASP A 164 13.19 21.06 3.46
CA ASP A 164 13.17 19.65 3.85
C ASP A 164 11.98 19.34 4.79
N ARG A 165 11.62 20.26 5.70
CA ARG A 165 10.40 20.14 6.52
C ARG A 165 9.13 20.00 5.70
N ARG A 166 8.95 20.85 4.67
CA ARG A 166 7.78 20.76 3.79
C ARG A 166 7.81 19.48 2.96
N GLN A 167 8.98 19.14 2.43
CA GLN A 167 9.22 17.95 1.61
C GLN A 167 9.04 16.63 2.36
N ALA A 168 9.10 16.62 3.69
CA ALA A 168 8.75 15.45 4.47
C ALA A 168 7.24 15.11 4.34
N HIS A 169 6.38 16.07 4.01
CA HIS A 169 4.93 15.84 3.88
C HIS A 169 4.49 15.54 2.44
N GLU A 170 5.33 15.84 1.45
CA GLU A 170 4.99 15.64 0.03
C GLU A 170 6.23 15.29 -0.79
N THR A 171 6.10 14.28 -1.65
CA THR A 171 7.15 13.91 -2.59
C THR A 171 6.61 13.42 -3.91
N THR A 172 7.38 13.68 -4.96
CA THR A 172 7.15 13.21 -6.32
C THR A 172 8.09 12.06 -6.70
N SER A 173 8.98 11.67 -5.79
CA SER A 173 9.96 10.59 -5.97
C SER A 173 9.30 9.28 -6.41
N ASP A 174 10.06 8.44 -7.08
CA ASP A 174 9.56 7.11 -7.45
C ASP A 174 9.42 6.24 -6.21
N LEU A 175 8.49 5.29 -6.25
CA LEU A 175 8.17 4.42 -5.14
C LEU A 175 8.70 3.03 -5.45
N LEU A 176 9.50 2.46 -4.55
CA LEU A 176 9.92 1.07 -4.64
C LEU A 176 8.79 0.15 -4.16
N LEU A 177 8.26 0.36 -2.96
CA LEU A 177 7.12 -0.39 -2.45
C LEU A 177 6.31 0.40 -1.42
N VAL A 178 5.10 -0.10 -1.16
CA VAL A 178 4.25 0.27 -0.04
C VAL A 178 3.93 -0.98 0.75
N TYR A 179 4.09 -0.93 2.06
CA TYR A 179 3.79 -2.02 2.98
C TYR A 179 2.71 -1.58 3.96
N ALA A 180 1.71 -2.44 4.15
CA ALA A 180 0.81 -2.43 5.30
C ALA A 180 0.69 -3.86 5.87
N PRO A 181 0.34 -4.04 7.15
CA PRO A 181 0.11 -5.36 7.74
C PRO A 181 -0.79 -6.24 6.89
N GLY A 182 -0.33 -7.46 6.60
CA GLY A 182 -1.02 -8.41 5.72
C GLY A 182 -0.66 -8.30 4.23
N SER A 183 0.19 -7.34 3.84
CA SER A 183 0.68 -7.25 2.46
C SER A 183 1.56 -8.45 2.10
N ALA A 184 1.30 -9.04 0.94
CA ALA A 184 2.22 -9.99 0.31
C ALA A 184 3.39 -9.23 -0.34
N PRO A 185 4.54 -9.88 -0.57
CA PRO A 185 5.64 -9.28 -1.33
C PRO A 185 5.20 -8.75 -2.69
N ASP A 186 5.90 -7.72 -3.16
CA ASP A 186 5.81 -7.30 -4.55
C ASP A 186 6.61 -8.24 -5.43
N GLN A 187 5.98 -8.66 -6.52
CA GLN A 187 6.54 -9.58 -7.49
C GLN A 187 5.94 -9.24 -8.85
N TRP A 188 6.80 -8.80 -9.77
CA TRP A 188 6.38 -8.51 -11.14
C TRP A 188 6.70 -9.69 -12.07
N PRO A 189 5.91 -9.92 -13.13
CA PRO A 189 6.17 -10.95 -14.12
C PRO A 189 7.57 -10.84 -14.75
N GLU A 190 8.05 -11.93 -15.35
CA GLU A 190 9.29 -11.89 -16.13
C GLU A 190 9.25 -10.80 -17.22
N GLY A 191 10.33 -10.02 -17.32
CA GLY A 191 10.42 -8.89 -18.24
C GLY A 191 9.87 -7.57 -17.69
N MET A 192 9.35 -7.55 -16.44
CA MET A 192 8.93 -6.36 -15.70
C MET A 192 9.72 -6.23 -14.40
N ALA A 193 10.10 -5.01 -14.04
CA ALA A 193 10.76 -4.70 -12.77
C ALA A 193 10.66 -3.21 -12.44
N LYS A 194 10.88 -2.84 -11.18
CA LYS A 194 11.15 -1.45 -10.79
C LYS A 194 12.63 -1.12 -11.01
N PHE A 195 12.93 0.15 -11.27
CA PHE A 195 14.28 0.60 -11.62
C PHE A 195 14.85 1.49 -10.53
N VAL A 196 16.04 1.15 -10.04
CA VAL A 196 16.81 1.94 -9.08
C VAL A 196 18.12 2.37 -9.74
N PRO A 197 18.25 3.64 -10.14
CA PRO A 197 19.47 4.13 -10.77
C PRO A 197 20.69 4.03 -9.84
N ALA A 198 21.87 3.88 -10.43
CA ALA A 198 23.15 3.91 -9.71
C ALA A 198 23.26 5.18 -8.84
N GLY A 199 23.80 5.02 -7.63
CA GLY A 199 23.98 6.12 -6.68
C GLY A 199 22.69 6.65 -6.00
N SER A 200 21.52 6.05 -6.24
CA SER A 200 20.27 6.47 -5.58
C SER A 200 20.29 6.14 -4.09
N ASP A 201 19.45 6.83 -3.32
CA ASP A 201 19.13 6.44 -1.94
C ASP A 201 17.77 5.75 -1.89
N LEU A 202 17.59 4.85 -0.91
CA LEU A 202 16.28 4.39 -0.48
C LEU A 202 15.86 5.20 0.74
N VAL A 203 14.71 5.85 0.67
CA VAL A 203 14.16 6.63 1.79
C VAL A 203 12.98 5.85 2.38
N PHE A 204 13.17 5.34 3.58
CA PHE A 204 12.12 4.70 4.37
C PHE A 204 11.28 5.80 5.01
N GLN A 205 9.97 5.79 4.77
CA GLN A 205 8.97 6.59 5.46
C GLN A 205 8.13 5.63 6.30
N MET A 206 8.24 5.73 7.62
CA MET A 206 7.68 4.78 8.58
C MET A 206 6.55 5.44 9.36
N HIS A 207 5.38 4.79 9.35
CA HIS A 207 4.25 5.17 10.19
C HIS A 207 4.06 4.13 11.27
N TYR A 208 4.26 4.56 12.51
CA TYR A 208 4.13 3.72 13.70
C TYR A 208 2.83 4.02 14.45
N THR A 209 2.20 2.97 14.98
CA THR A 209 1.09 3.08 15.93
C THR A 209 1.49 2.44 17.25
N THR A 210 1.21 3.14 18.34
CA THR A 210 1.44 2.63 19.70
C THR A 210 0.35 1.62 20.09
N ASN A 211 0.69 0.64 20.93
CA ASN A 211 -0.21 -0.45 21.33
C ASN A 211 -0.16 -0.76 22.83
N GLY A 212 0.31 0.19 23.65
CA GLY A 212 0.46 0.06 25.10
C GLY A 212 1.75 -0.64 25.53
N LYS A 213 2.67 -0.96 24.61
CA LYS A 213 3.99 -1.55 24.91
C LYS A 213 5.07 -0.82 24.13
N ALA A 214 6.15 -0.43 24.82
CA ALA A 214 7.31 0.18 24.21
C ALA A 214 8.06 -0.88 23.39
N ALA A 215 8.67 -0.45 22.30
CA ALA A 215 9.39 -1.34 21.41
C ALA A 215 10.51 -0.58 20.69
N GLU A 216 11.31 -1.33 19.94
CA GLU A 216 12.22 -0.78 18.95
C GLU A 216 11.90 -1.44 17.61
N ASP A 217 11.92 -0.65 16.53
CA ASP A 217 11.81 -1.17 15.18
C ASP A 217 13.07 -0.86 14.36
N GLN A 218 13.54 -1.86 13.64
CA GLN A 218 14.63 -1.75 12.69
C GLN A 218 14.24 -2.53 11.44
N THR A 219 13.33 -1.91 10.67
CA THR A 219 12.78 -2.49 9.45
C THR A 219 13.87 -2.78 8.42
N GLY A 220 13.73 -3.89 7.70
CA GLY A 220 14.56 -4.23 6.54
C GLY A 220 13.73 -4.47 5.29
N ILE A 221 14.39 -4.42 4.14
CA ILE A 221 13.83 -4.73 2.82
C ILE A 221 14.76 -5.72 2.12
N GLY A 222 14.18 -6.79 1.57
CA GLY A 222 14.84 -7.76 0.72
C GLY A 222 14.50 -7.47 -0.73
N LEU A 223 15.52 -7.45 -1.59
CA LEU A 223 15.39 -7.20 -3.03
C LEU A 223 15.90 -8.40 -3.82
N VAL A 224 15.12 -8.84 -4.81
CA VAL A 224 15.57 -9.79 -5.83
C VAL A 224 15.66 -9.05 -7.16
N PHE A 225 16.82 -9.10 -7.79
CA PHE A 225 17.09 -8.40 -9.05
C PHE A 225 16.66 -9.24 -10.26
N ALA A 226 16.23 -8.56 -11.32
CA ALA A 226 15.91 -9.20 -12.59
C ALA A 226 17.17 -9.85 -13.18
N LYS A 227 17.07 -11.12 -13.56
CA LYS A 227 18.19 -11.89 -14.15
C LYS A 227 18.54 -11.46 -15.57
N THR A 228 17.59 -10.85 -16.26
CA THR A 228 17.75 -10.31 -17.62
C THR A 228 17.21 -8.89 -17.65
N PRO A 229 17.75 -8.01 -18.52
CA PRO A 229 17.22 -6.66 -18.68
C PRO A 229 15.71 -6.69 -19.02
N PRO A 230 14.85 -6.07 -18.18
CA PRO A 230 13.42 -6.09 -18.41
C PRO A 230 13.05 -5.23 -19.63
N LYS A 231 11.95 -5.59 -20.28
CA LYS A 231 11.39 -4.81 -21.39
C LYS A 231 10.50 -3.68 -20.90
N GLN A 232 9.96 -3.82 -19.69
CA GLN A 232 9.07 -2.85 -19.08
C GLN A 232 9.53 -2.47 -17.68
N ARG A 233 9.47 -1.18 -17.38
CA ARG A 233 9.63 -0.63 -16.05
C ARG A 233 8.26 -0.51 -15.41
N VAL A 234 8.14 -0.94 -14.16
CA VAL A 234 6.96 -0.66 -13.34
C VAL A 234 7.21 0.63 -12.56
N ILE A 235 6.22 1.52 -12.55
CA ILE A 235 6.22 2.74 -11.73
C ILE A 235 4.91 2.83 -10.96
N THR A 236 4.95 3.41 -9.77
CA THR A 236 3.74 3.68 -9.00
C THR A 236 3.32 5.13 -9.23
N LEU A 237 2.08 5.31 -9.67
CA LEU A 237 1.43 6.60 -9.86
C LEU A 237 0.38 6.82 -8.79
N GLN A 238 -0.03 8.08 -8.62
CA GLN A 238 -0.95 8.50 -7.58
C GLN A 238 -2.04 9.40 -8.15
N LEU A 239 -3.26 9.18 -7.70
CA LEU A 239 -4.36 10.13 -7.79
C LEU A 239 -4.63 10.64 -6.36
N ASN A 240 -4.08 11.82 -6.04
CA ASN A 240 -4.17 12.44 -4.73
C ASN A 240 -5.04 13.70 -4.74
N ASN A 241 -5.72 13.97 -3.61
CA ASN A 241 -6.40 15.25 -3.38
C ASN A 241 -6.03 15.77 -1.99
N HIS A 242 -5.31 16.90 -1.93
CA HIS A 242 -4.91 17.53 -0.67
C HIS A 242 -5.93 18.56 -0.17
N ALA A 243 -6.96 18.88 -0.96
CA ALA A 243 -8.03 19.81 -0.60
C ALA A 243 -9.19 19.12 0.15
N VAL A 244 -8.89 18.06 0.91
CA VAL A 244 -9.88 17.36 1.75
C VAL A 244 -10.33 18.31 2.86
N LEU A 245 -11.64 18.56 2.92
CA LEU A 245 -12.27 19.34 3.98
C LEU A 245 -13.62 18.70 4.33
N ILE A 246 -13.62 17.79 5.30
CA ILE A 246 -14.79 16.99 5.67
C ILE A 246 -15.51 17.70 6.83
N PRO A 247 -16.78 18.12 6.64
CA PRO A 247 -17.53 18.78 7.69
C PRO A 247 -17.79 17.88 8.92
N PRO A 248 -18.00 18.47 10.11
CA PRO A 248 -18.47 17.75 11.29
C PRO A 248 -19.76 16.98 11.00
N GLY A 249 -19.88 15.77 11.56
CA GLY A 249 -21.12 14.99 11.50
C GLY A 249 -21.49 14.38 10.15
N ALA A 250 -20.72 14.64 9.08
CA ALA A 250 -21.00 14.08 7.75
C ALA A 250 -20.78 12.56 7.74
N ASP A 251 -21.77 11.77 7.32
CA ASP A 251 -21.74 10.30 7.37
C ASP A 251 -21.36 9.63 6.02
N ASP A 252 -21.36 10.40 4.93
CA ASP A 252 -21.01 9.93 3.57
C ASP A 252 -20.41 11.05 2.71
N PHE A 253 -19.38 11.73 3.21
CA PHE A 253 -18.76 12.86 2.51
C PHE A 253 -17.87 12.39 1.35
N ARG A 254 -18.13 12.90 0.14
CA ARG A 254 -17.46 12.47 -1.10
C ARG A 254 -16.34 13.43 -1.51
N VAL A 255 -15.16 12.88 -1.79
CA VAL A 255 -14.02 13.58 -2.39
C VAL A 255 -13.57 12.84 -3.65
N GLU A 256 -13.13 13.56 -4.68
CA GLU A 256 -12.61 12.93 -5.90
C GLU A 256 -11.40 13.66 -6.47
N VAL A 257 -10.65 12.97 -7.31
CA VAL A 257 -9.64 13.56 -8.20
C VAL A 257 -9.66 12.82 -9.54
N GLN A 258 -9.27 13.53 -10.60
CA GLN A 258 -9.09 12.97 -11.93
C GLN A 258 -7.68 13.27 -12.45
N GLY A 259 -7.16 12.35 -13.25
CA GLY A 259 -5.90 12.50 -13.96
C GLY A 259 -5.99 11.87 -15.35
N THR A 260 -5.13 12.29 -16.26
CA THR A 260 -5.06 11.72 -17.62
C THR A 260 -3.69 11.08 -17.80
N LEU A 261 -3.66 9.86 -18.34
CA LEU A 261 -2.41 9.21 -18.68
C LEU A 261 -1.80 9.88 -19.94
N PRO A 262 -0.62 10.50 -19.83
CA PRO A 262 0.03 11.15 -20.97
C PRO A 262 0.52 10.17 -22.04
N HIS A 263 0.96 8.98 -21.64
CA HIS A 263 1.35 7.89 -22.55
C HIS A 263 0.57 6.62 -22.24
N GLY A 264 0.58 5.70 -23.21
CA GLY A 264 0.06 4.36 -23.00
C GLY A 264 0.87 3.59 -21.95
N ALA A 265 0.19 2.81 -21.12
CA ALA A 265 0.79 2.01 -20.07
C ALA A 265 -0.05 0.76 -19.80
N THR A 266 0.49 -0.22 -19.10
CA THR A 266 -0.28 -1.39 -18.66
C THR A 266 -0.56 -1.27 -17.17
N LEU A 267 -1.82 -1.10 -16.78
CA LEU A 267 -2.24 -1.09 -15.38
C LEU A 267 -2.08 -2.48 -14.78
N MET A 268 -1.42 -2.53 -13.62
CA MET A 268 -1.05 -3.78 -12.93
C MET A 268 -1.82 -3.96 -11.62
N SER A 269 -1.92 -2.91 -10.82
CA SER A 269 -2.50 -2.98 -9.47
C SER A 269 -3.12 -1.65 -9.05
N LEU A 270 -3.99 -1.72 -8.05
CA LEU A 270 -4.65 -0.56 -7.41
C LEU A 270 -4.49 -0.69 -5.90
N PHE A 271 -4.18 0.40 -5.20
CA PHE A 271 -4.00 0.43 -3.75
C PHE A 271 -4.63 1.71 -3.18
N PRO A 272 -5.91 1.66 -2.73
CA PRO A 272 -6.57 2.81 -2.10
C PRO A 272 -6.03 3.05 -0.69
N HIS A 273 -5.81 4.31 -0.34
CA HIS A 273 -5.35 4.72 0.99
C HIS A 273 -6.16 5.92 1.53
N MET A 274 -6.65 5.76 2.75
CA MET A 274 -7.38 6.74 3.56
C MET A 274 -7.11 6.49 5.05
N HIS A 275 -7.45 7.43 5.93
CA HIS A 275 -7.32 7.27 7.37
C HIS A 275 -8.62 6.73 8.01
N LEU A 276 -8.83 7.02 9.29
CA LEU A 276 -9.83 6.38 10.16
C LEU A 276 -11.28 6.57 9.71
N ARG A 277 -11.58 7.62 8.93
CA ARG A 277 -12.93 7.94 8.45
C ARG A 277 -13.20 7.39 7.07
N GLY A 278 -12.18 6.83 6.38
CA GLY A 278 -12.34 6.19 5.09
C GLY A 278 -13.40 5.09 5.13
N LYS A 279 -14.40 5.18 4.24
CA LYS A 279 -15.56 4.29 4.19
C LYS A 279 -15.63 3.51 2.88
N ARG A 280 -15.35 4.17 1.76
CA ARG A 280 -15.35 3.57 0.42
C ARG A 280 -14.32 4.25 -0.46
N PHE A 281 -13.74 3.48 -1.37
CA PHE A 281 -12.88 4.01 -2.42
C PHE A 281 -13.27 3.41 -3.77
N GLU A 282 -13.13 4.18 -4.84
CA GLU A 282 -13.45 3.75 -6.20
C GLU A 282 -12.44 4.27 -7.21
N TYR A 283 -12.04 3.41 -8.15
CA TYR A 283 -11.24 3.75 -9.32
C TYR A 283 -12.05 3.53 -10.58
N ASN A 284 -12.00 4.50 -11.48
CA ASN A 284 -12.76 4.49 -12.73
C ASN A 284 -11.91 4.92 -13.91
N ILE A 285 -12.23 4.38 -15.09
CA ILE A 285 -11.94 5.03 -16.38
C ILE A 285 -13.14 5.89 -16.74
N VAL A 286 -12.88 7.14 -17.14
CA VAL A 286 -13.89 8.06 -17.69
C VAL A 286 -13.68 8.14 -19.20
N HIS A 287 -14.65 7.67 -19.96
CA HIS A 287 -14.61 7.70 -21.42
C HIS A 287 -14.95 9.10 -21.95
N ASP A 288 -14.60 9.37 -23.21
CA ASP A 288 -14.82 10.69 -23.83
C ASP A 288 -16.30 11.04 -24.02
N ASP A 289 -17.19 10.04 -24.08
CA ASP A 289 -18.64 10.21 -24.08
C ASP A 289 -19.24 10.45 -22.68
N GLY A 290 -18.40 10.46 -21.64
CA GLY A 290 -18.78 10.63 -20.24
C GLY A 290 -19.21 9.33 -19.55
N SER A 291 -19.26 8.20 -20.26
CA SER A 291 -19.52 6.90 -19.64
C SER A 291 -18.36 6.48 -18.72
N VAL A 292 -18.67 5.63 -17.73
CA VAL A 292 -17.74 5.26 -16.65
C VAL A 292 -17.58 3.75 -16.60
N GLU A 293 -16.34 3.28 -16.70
CA GLU A 293 -15.95 1.90 -16.44
C GLU A 293 -15.29 1.83 -15.05
N THR A 294 -15.94 1.18 -14.09
CA THR A 294 -15.37 0.98 -12.76
C THR A 294 -14.34 -0.14 -12.78
N LEU A 295 -13.10 0.19 -12.38
CA LEU A 295 -12.00 -0.75 -12.25
C LEU A 295 -12.07 -1.45 -10.89
N LEU A 296 -12.21 -0.67 -9.82
CA LEU A 296 -12.25 -1.15 -8.44
C LEU A 296 -13.26 -0.34 -7.64
N ARG A 297 -14.04 -1.01 -6.80
CA ARG A 297 -14.84 -0.38 -5.73
C ARG A 297 -14.64 -1.19 -4.46
N VAL A 298 -14.30 -0.53 -3.35
CA VAL A 298 -14.04 -1.19 -2.06
C VAL A 298 -14.86 -0.58 -0.93
N ASN A 299 -15.37 -1.42 -0.03
CA ASN A 299 -15.79 -0.98 1.30
C ASN A 299 -14.55 -0.86 2.20
N TYR A 300 -13.96 0.32 2.27
CA TYR A 300 -12.64 0.50 2.87
C TYR A 300 -12.64 0.21 4.37
N HIS A 301 -11.54 -0.35 4.86
CA HIS A 301 -11.32 -0.59 6.27
C HIS A 301 -9.88 -0.23 6.64
N PHE A 302 -9.70 0.77 7.52
CA PHE A 302 -8.39 1.35 7.83
C PHE A 302 -7.32 0.33 8.27
N HIS A 303 -7.72 -0.67 9.06
CA HIS A 303 -6.80 -1.73 9.52
C HIS A 303 -6.42 -2.76 8.44
N TRP A 304 -7.05 -2.72 7.26
CA TRP A 304 -6.82 -3.66 6.17
C TRP A 304 -6.60 -2.91 4.86
N GLN A 305 -5.39 -2.39 4.69
CA GLN A 305 -4.97 -1.67 3.49
C GLN A 305 -4.39 -2.67 2.49
N LEU A 306 -5.20 -3.06 1.51
CA LEU A 306 -4.89 -4.14 0.58
C LEU A 306 -4.53 -3.60 -0.79
N SER A 307 -3.54 -4.23 -1.41
CA SER A 307 -3.30 -4.10 -2.85
C SER A 307 -4.25 -5.00 -3.62
N TYR A 308 -4.77 -4.50 -4.73
CA TYR A 308 -5.65 -5.23 -5.64
C TYR A 308 -4.90 -5.46 -6.95
N LYS A 309 -4.23 -6.62 -7.08
CA LYS A 309 -3.39 -6.98 -8.23
C LYS A 309 -4.29 -7.56 -9.32
N LEU A 310 -4.37 -6.92 -10.48
CA LEU A 310 -5.24 -7.38 -11.57
C LEU A 310 -4.82 -8.79 -12.00
N ALA A 311 -5.81 -9.69 -12.13
CA ALA A 311 -5.58 -11.04 -12.65
C ALA A 311 -5.08 -10.98 -14.09
N GLU A 312 -5.62 -10.05 -14.87
CA GLU A 312 -5.19 -9.73 -16.22
C GLU A 312 -4.79 -8.24 -16.28
N PRO A 313 -3.49 -7.93 -16.42
CA PRO A 313 -3.04 -6.55 -16.59
C PRO A 313 -3.75 -5.83 -17.74
N ARG A 314 -4.15 -4.58 -17.52
CA ARG A 314 -5.01 -3.82 -18.43
C ARG A 314 -4.21 -2.80 -19.21
N VAL A 315 -4.12 -2.95 -20.53
CA VAL A 315 -3.51 -1.93 -21.40
C VAL A 315 -4.40 -0.68 -21.45
N LEU A 316 -3.83 0.46 -21.09
CA LEU A 316 -4.44 1.78 -21.15
C LEU A 316 -3.76 2.59 -22.25
N LYS A 317 -4.55 3.37 -23.00
CA LYS A 317 -4.04 4.20 -24.08
C LYS A 317 -3.58 5.55 -23.53
N ALA A 318 -2.69 6.22 -24.26
CA ALA A 318 -2.45 7.64 -24.03
C ALA A 318 -3.79 8.40 -24.11
N GLY A 319 -4.00 9.36 -23.21
CA GLY A 319 -5.24 10.10 -23.07
C GLY A 319 -6.32 9.41 -22.21
N THR A 320 -6.09 8.19 -21.70
CA THR A 320 -7.04 7.56 -20.78
C THR A 320 -7.22 8.42 -19.52
N LYS A 321 -8.45 8.83 -19.23
CA LYS A 321 -8.82 9.58 -18.02
C LYS A 321 -9.14 8.60 -16.90
N LEU A 322 -8.42 8.71 -15.79
CA LEU A 322 -8.66 7.96 -14.57
C LEU A 322 -9.28 8.87 -13.52
N ARG A 323 -10.19 8.32 -12.73
CA ARG A 323 -10.84 9.01 -11.63
C ARG A 323 -10.80 8.15 -10.37
N ALA A 324 -10.32 8.74 -9.28
CA ALA A 324 -10.39 8.16 -7.95
C ALA A 324 -11.46 8.90 -7.13
N ILE A 325 -12.26 8.18 -6.36
CA ILE A 325 -13.30 8.74 -5.50
C ILE A 325 -13.20 8.09 -4.13
N ALA A 326 -13.18 8.92 -3.08
CA ALA A 326 -13.18 8.53 -1.69
C ALA A 326 -14.49 8.99 -1.01
N TRP A 327 -14.95 8.20 -0.05
CA TRP A 327 -16.04 8.57 0.84
C TRP A 327 -15.60 8.44 2.29
N TYR A 328 -16.00 9.41 3.10
CA TYR A 328 -15.64 9.50 4.51
C TYR A 328 -16.88 9.55 5.42
N ASP A 329 -16.78 8.91 6.58
CA ASP A 329 -17.75 8.98 7.66
C ASP A 329 -17.14 9.69 8.88
N ASN A 330 -17.39 11.00 8.96
CA ASN A 330 -17.07 11.87 10.09
C ASN A 330 -18.27 12.01 11.07
N SER A 331 -19.22 11.08 11.06
CA SER A 331 -20.36 11.08 11.98
C SER A 331 -20.01 10.43 13.33
N LYS A 332 -20.92 10.58 14.30
CA LYS A 332 -20.86 9.90 15.61
C LYS A 332 -21.05 8.39 15.53
N ASN A 333 -21.55 7.88 14.39
CA ASN A 333 -21.85 6.47 14.22
C ASN A 333 -20.64 5.67 13.72
N ASN A 334 -19.58 6.34 13.25
CA ASN A 334 -18.33 5.69 12.91
C ASN A 334 -17.53 5.38 14.20
N PRO A 335 -17.37 4.10 14.59
CA PRO A 335 -16.65 3.72 15.82
C PRO A 335 -15.16 4.06 15.76
N HIS A 336 -14.62 4.33 14.57
CA HIS A 336 -13.21 4.71 14.37
C HIS A 336 -12.99 6.22 14.40
N ASN A 337 -14.05 7.03 14.41
CA ASN A 337 -13.93 8.48 14.39
C ASN A 337 -13.51 9.02 15.77
N PRO A 338 -12.31 9.62 15.90
CA PRO A 338 -11.83 10.11 17.19
C PRO A 338 -12.56 11.39 17.65
N ASP A 339 -13.10 12.18 16.73
CA ASP A 339 -13.76 13.46 17.04
C ASP A 339 -14.75 13.87 15.93
N PRO A 340 -16.05 13.55 16.08
CA PRO A 340 -17.08 13.83 15.07
C PRO A 340 -17.55 15.29 15.02
N GLU A 341 -17.16 16.12 15.98
CA GLU A 341 -17.55 17.54 16.04
C GLU A 341 -16.56 18.45 15.31
N LYS A 342 -15.40 17.92 14.90
CA LYS A 342 -14.38 18.67 14.17
C LYS A 342 -14.54 18.57 12.67
N THR A 343 -14.18 19.67 12.01
CA THR A 343 -13.87 19.64 10.57
C THR A 343 -12.53 18.95 10.40
N VAL A 344 -12.45 18.03 9.45
CA VAL A 344 -11.24 17.23 9.21
C VAL A 344 -10.61 17.69 7.90
N THR A 345 -9.30 17.90 7.92
CA THR A 345 -8.51 18.33 6.76
C THR A 345 -7.54 17.24 6.32
N TRP A 346 -6.87 17.46 5.18
CA TRP A 346 -5.71 16.66 4.82
C TRP A 346 -4.61 16.77 5.89
N GLY A 347 -3.97 15.66 6.22
CA GLY A 347 -2.82 15.62 7.14
C GLY A 347 -2.24 14.22 7.30
N ASP A 348 -1.06 14.15 7.90
CA ASP A 348 -0.31 12.90 8.04
C ASP A 348 -0.88 11.99 9.14
N GLN A 349 -1.45 12.57 10.19
CA GLN A 349 -1.88 11.79 11.35
C GLN A 349 -3.13 10.96 11.03
N THR A 350 -3.28 9.80 11.67
CA THR A 350 -4.46 8.94 11.49
C THR A 350 -5.77 9.64 11.87
N SER A 351 -5.69 10.68 12.71
CA SER A 351 -6.81 11.51 13.14
C SER A 351 -7.16 12.62 12.14
N ASP A 352 -6.24 12.98 11.24
CA ASP A 352 -6.50 13.75 10.02
C ASP A 352 -7.07 12.83 8.93
N GLU A 353 -7.08 13.27 7.66
CA GLU A 353 -7.43 12.41 6.53
C GLU A 353 -6.47 12.47 5.35
N MET A 354 -6.53 11.43 4.52
CA MET A 354 -5.87 11.38 3.22
C MET A 354 -6.81 10.85 2.16
N MET A 355 -6.60 11.32 0.93
CA MET A 355 -7.17 10.70 -0.27
C MET A 355 -6.01 10.37 -1.21
N VAL A 356 -5.55 9.12 -1.21
CA VAL A 356 -4.52 8.68 -2.14
C VAL A 356 -4.94 7.41 -2.84
N GLY A 357 -5.09 7.51 -4.16
CA GLY A 357 -5.30 6.36 -5.02
C GLY A 357 -3.99 5.94 -5.68
N PHE A 358 -3.23 5.02 -5.07
CA PHE A 358 -2.02 4.48 -5.67
C PHE A 358 -2.34 3.44 -6.74
N PHE A 359 -1.55 3.38 -7.80
CA PHE A 359 -1.67 2.34 -8.81
C PHE A 359 -0.35 2.10 -9.52
N ASP A 360 -0.02 0.84 -9.78
CA ASP A 360 1.16 0.49 -10.56
C ASP A 360 0.82 0.40 -12.05
N VAL A 361 1.71 0.96 -12.87
CA VAL A 361 1.68 0.78 -14.33
C VAL A 361 3.02 0.30 -14.84
N ALA A 362 3.00 -0.57 -15.85
CA ALA A 362 4.17 -0.98 -16.61
C ALA A 362 4.29 -0.14 -17.90
N ILE A 363 5.45 0.48 -18.10
CA ILE A 363 5.83 1.34 -19.22
C ILE A 363 7.10 0.80 -19.90
N PRO A 364 7.49 1.25 -21.11
CA PRO A 364 8.75 0.82 -21.73
C PRO A 364 9.95 1.06 -20.80
N ALA A 365 10.89 0.12 -20.73
CA ALA A 365 12.00 0.16 -19.76
C ALA A 365 12.89 1.41 -19.86
N GLY A 366 13.06 1.97 -21.05
CA GLY A 366 13.85 3.18 -21.28
C GLY A 366 13.15 4.50 -20.92
N MET A 367 11.91 4.46 -20.43
CA MET A 367 11.14 5.62 -20.01
C MET A 367 11.17 5.73 -18.48
N ASP A 368 11.49 6.91 -17.95
CA ASP A 368 11.34 7.21 -16.52
C ASP A 368 10.00 7.87 -16.19
N LYS A 369 9.71 8.02 -14.88
CA LYS A 369 8.48 8.63 -14.39
C LYS A 369 8.31 10.08 -14.88
N TRP A 370 9.38 10.84 -15.01
CA TRP A 370 9.33 12.25 -15.46
C TRP A 370 9.06 12.33 -16.95
N GLN A 371 9.76 11.54 -17.75
CA GLN A 371 9.51 11.39 -19.18
C GLN A 371 8.11 10.86 -19.47
N PHE A 372 7.56 10.00 -18.60
CA PHE A 372 6.17 9.60 -18.70
C PHE A 372 5.24 10.81 -18.59
N PHE A 373 5.50 11.78 -17.72
CA PHE A 373 4.66 12.98 -17.60
C PHE A 373 4.97 14.12 -18.57
N ILE A 374 6.11 14.09 -19.26
CA ILE A 374 6.45 15.08 -20.28
C ILE A 374 5.66 14.78 -21.58
N PHE A 375 4.77 15.70 -21.93
CA PHE A 375 4.14 15.74 -23.25
C PHE A 375 5.18 16.27 -24.25
N VAL A 376 5.78 15.39 -25.06
CA VAL A 376 6.53 15.85 -26.24
C VAL A 376 5.51 16.14 -27.35
N SER A 377 4.86 17.29 -27.29
CA SER A 377 4.39 17.91 -28.53
C SER A 377 5.65 18.30 -29.32
N SER A 378 5.61 18.08 -30.62
CA SER A 378 6.67 18.41 -31.57
C SER A 378 7.42 19.70 -31.22
N GLY A 379 8.66 19.54 -30.73
CA GLY A 379 9.74 20.54 -30.69
C GLY A 379 9.36 21.93 -30.17
N VAL A 380 9.57 22.16 -28.88
CA VAL A 380 10.28 23.31 -28.27
C VAL A 380 10.20 23.10 -26.76
N ILE A 381 11.37 23.01 -26.11
CA ILE A 381 11.49 23.00 -24.66
C ILE A 381 11.43 24.46 -24.21
N ASP A 382 10.41 24.83 -23.44
CA ASP A 382 10.45 26.05 -22.64
C ASP A 382 10.68 25.65 -21.17
N LEU A 383 11.85 26.04 -20.66
CA LEU A 383 12.23 25.91 -19.26
C LEU A 383 11.97 27.26 -18.60
N SER A 384 10.82 27.40 -17.95
CA SER A 384 10.56 28.43 -16.96
C SER A 384 9.71 27.90 -15.82
#